data_AF-A0A8S3BX13-F1
#
_entry.id   AF-A0A8S3BX13-F1
#
_cell.length_a   1.000
_cell.length_b   1.000
_cell.length_c   1.000
_cell.angle_alpha   90.00
_cell.angle_beta   90.00
_cell.angle_gamma   90.00
#
_symmetry.space_group_name_H-M   'P 1'
#
loop_
_entity.id
_entity.type
_entity.pdbx_description
1 polymer ?
#
loop_
_entity_poly.entity_id
_entity_poly.type
_entity_poly.pdbx_seq_one_letter_code
_entity_poly.pdbx_strand_id
1 'polypeptide(L)' 'MSSSDTDETPTISFLISNKKKRLLLIDGYIYQQNKSTAKVSYWLCEIKLCNAGVHLNSDDQF' A
#
# COMPACT_ATOMS: atom_id res chain seq x y z
N MET A 1 21.94 26.16 -8.92
CA MET A 1 20.82 25.40 -9.51
C MET A 1 21.15 23.93 -9.29
N SER A 2 20.52 23.31 -8.31
CA SER A 2 20.65 21.87 -8.07
C SER A 2 19.25 21.27 -8.05
N SER A 3 19.16 20.12 -8.68
CA SER A 3 18.01 19.46 -9.28
C SER A 3 16.74 19.40 -8.43
N SER A 4 15.64 19.70 -9.10
CA SER A 4 14.29 19.37 -8.69
C SER A 4 14.05 17.88 -8.90
N ASP A 5 14.02 17.11 -7.83
CA ASP A 5 13.41 15.77 -7.78
C ASP A 5 12.75 15.67 -6.42
N THR A 6 11.47 16.05 -6.33
CA THR A 6 10.66 15.78 -5.16
C THR A 6 10.44 14.27 -5.14
N ASP A 7 11.35 13.54 -4.49
CA ASP A 7 11.21 12.13 -4.16
C ASP A 7 10.10 12.00 -3.12
N GLU A 8 8.85 12.19 -3.55
CA GLU A 8 7.69 11.91 -2.73
C GLU A 8 7.48 10.40 -2.72
N THR A 9 8.35 9.68 -2.00
CA THR A 9 8.06 8.29 -1.65
C THR A 9 6.71 8.30 -0.94
N PRO A 10 5.70 7.59 -1.46
CA PRO A 10 4.38 7.59 -0.86
C PRO A 10 4.50 7.07 0.58
N THR A 11 3.86 7.76 1.52
CA THR A 11 3.99 7.39 2.93
C THR A 11 3.15 6.15 3.19
N ILE A 12 3.82 5.01 3.40
CA ILE A 12 3.17 3.72 3.63
C ILE A 12 3.04 3.46 5.13
N SER A 13 1.83 3.12 5.59
CA SER A 13 1.55 2.73 6.99
C SER A 13 0.65 1.51 7.05
N PHE A 14 0.94 0.59 7.97
CA PHE A 14 0.11 -0.59 8.20
C PHE A 14 -0.83 -0.37 9.39
N LEU A 15 -2.12 -0.61 9.19
CA LEU A 15 -3.15 -0.46 10.20
C LEU A 15 -3.83 -1.81 10.47
N ILE A 16 -4.36 -1.95 11.68
CA ILE A 16 -5.22 -3.08 12.06
C ILE A 16 -6.63 -2.53 12.24
N SER A 17 -7.58 -3.03 11.44
CA SER A 17 -9.00 -2.73 11.65
C SER A 17 -9.50 -3.36 12.95
N ASN A 18 -10.56 -2.82 13.54
CA ASN A 18 -11.26 -3.39 14.71
C ASN A 18 -11.67 -4.86 14.53
N LYS A 19 -11.82 -5.32 13.28
CA LYS A 19 -12.09 -6.73 12.92
C LYS A 19 -10.82 -7.58 12.71
N LYS A 20 -9.66 -7.13 13.21
CA LYS A 20 -8.34 -7.76 13.02
C LYS A 20 -7.91 -7.93 11.55
N LYS A 21 -8.47 -7.13 10.64
CA LYS A 21 -8.05 -7.12 9.23
C LYS A 21 -6.83 -6.21 9.06
N ARG A 22 -5.84 -6.65 8.29
CA ARG A 22 -4.71 -5.80 7.89
C ARG A 22 -5.16 -4.82 6.82
N LEU A 23 -4.85 -3.56 7.04
CA LEU A 23 -5.09 -2.45 6.14
C LEU A 23 -3.77 -1.78 5.81
N LEU A 24 -3.67 -1.27 4.59
CA LEU A 24 -2.55 -0.51 4.09
C LEU A 24 -3.01 0.91 3.84
N LEU A 25 -2.39 1.88 4.51
CA LEU A 25 -2.63 3.30 4.31
C LEU A 25 -1.51 3.86 3.46
N ILE A 26 -1.85 4.47 2.32
CA ILE A 26 -0.90 5.15 1.43
C ILE A 26 -1.47 6.52 1.12
N ASP A 27 -0.76 7.58 1.48
CA ASP A 27 -1.14 8.98 1.22
C ASP A 27 -2.59 9.31 1.63
N GLY A 28 -3.07 8.71 2.73
CA GLY A 28 -4.43 8.88 3.24
C GLY A 28 -5.49 7.93 2.65
N TYR A 29 -5.13 7.10 1.67
CA TYR A 29 -6.02 6.09 1.08
C TYR A 29 -5.85 4.73 1.74
N ILE A 30 -6.97 4.09 2.06
CA ILE A 30 -6.99 2.76 2.68
C ILE A 30 -7.15 1.67 1.61
N TYR A 31 -6.28 0.68 1.70
CA TYR A 31 -6.28 -0.52 0.88
C TYR A 31 -6.41 -1.77 1.76
N GLN A 32 -7.23 -2.71 1.31
CA GLN A 32 -7.43 -4.01 1.94
C GLN A 32 -6.60 -5.08 1.25
N GLN A 33 -6.00 -5.96 2.04
CA GLN A 33 -5.25 -7.09 1.49
C GLN A 33 -6.24 -8.03 0.77
N ASN A 34 -6.05 -8.19 -0.54
CA ASN A 34 -6.85 -9.10 -1.35
C ASN A 34 -6.21 -10.48 -1.41
N LYS A 35 -4.92 -10.54 -1.76
CA LYS A 35 -4.15 -11.78 -1.86
C LYS A 35 -2.76 -11.57 -1.32
N SER A 36 -2.26 -12.53 -0.55
CA SER A 36 -0.86 -12.59 -0.15
C SER A 36 -0.23 -13.81 -0.78
N THR A 37 0.87 -13.62 -1.47
CA THR A 37 1.76 -14.71 -1.89
C THR A 37 3.04 -14.63 -1.07
N ALA A 38 3.94 -15.60 -1.21
CA ALA A 38 5.22 -15.58 -0.49
C ALA A 38 6.13 -14.40 -0.86
N LYS A 39 5.95 -13.81 -2.05
CA LYS A 39 6.82 -12.75 -2.59
C LYS A 39 6.13 -11.41 -2.71
N VAL A 40 4.81 -11.41 -2.94
CA VAL A 40 4.05 -10.18 -3.17
C VAL A 40 2.72 -10.22 -2.45
N SER A 41 2.35 -9.09 -1.86
CA SER A 41 1.03 -8.84 -1.29
C SER A 41 0.26 -7.88 -2.18
N TYR A 42 -0.92 -8.31 -2.64
CA TYR A 42 -1.85 -7.52 -3.42
C TYR A 42 -2.87 -6.85 -2.49
N TRP A 43 -3.01 -5.55 -2.66
CA TRP A 43 -3.90 -4.68 -1.90
C TRP A 43 -4.84 -3.97 -2.88
N LEU A 44 -6.11 -3.89 -2.53
CA LEU A 44 -7.13 -3.20 -3.32
C LEU A 44 -7.73 -2.08 -2.49
N CYS A 45 -8.06 -0.96 -3.11
CA CYS A 45 -8.68 0.15 -2.40
C CYS A 45 -10.01 -0.29 -1.75
N GLU A 46 -10.24 0.16 -0.52
CA GLU A 46 -11.47 -0.16 0.22
C GLU A 46 -12.70 0.61 -0.32
N ILE A 47 -12.47 1.72 -1.01
CA ILE A 47 -13.52 2.61 -1.51
C ILE A 47 -14.32 1.90 -2.62
N LYS A 48 -15.65 1.87 -2.48
CA LYS A 48 -16.54 1.35 -3.53
C LYS A 48 -16.35 2.13 -4.82
N LEU A 49 -16.27 1.43 -5.96
CA LEU A 49 -15.97 1.97 -7.29
C LEU A 49 -14.52 2.42 -7.50
N CYS A 50 -13.60 2.16 -6.55
CA CYS A 50 -12.18 2.38 -6.76
C CYS A 50 -11.52 1.10 -7.30
N ASN A 51 -10.88 1.22 -8.48
CA ASN A 51 -10.12 0.12 -9.09
C ASN A 51 -8.62 0.23 -8.82
N ALA A 52 -8.20 1.10 -7.90
CA ALA A 52 -6.80 1.22 -7.52
C ALA A 52 -6.31 -0.04 -6.79
N GLY A 53 -5.19 -0.58 -7.25
CA GLY A 53 -4.54 -1.75 -6.68
C GLY A 53 -3.06 -1.47 -6.47
N VAL A 54 -2.53 -1.95 -5.35
CA VAL A 54 -1.12 -1.81 -4.97
C VAL A 54 -0.54 -3.18 -4.72
N HIS A 55 0.69 -3.41 -5.17
CA HIS A 55 1.43 -4.62 -4.87
C HIS A 55 2.66 -4.23 -4.04
N LEU A 56 2.81 -4.87 -2.88
CA LEU A 56 4.00 -4.73 -2.05
C LEU A 56 4.85 -5.98 -2.25
N ASN A 57 6.03 -5.79 -2.84
CA ASN A 57 7.02 -6.85 -2.93
C ASN A 57 7.68 -7.01 -1.56
N SER A 58 7.72 -8.24 -1.06
CA SER A 58 8.46 -8.59 0.14
C SER A 58 9.96 -8.81 -0.15
N ASP A 59 10.34 -8.82 -1.42
CA ASP A 59 11.73 -8.94 -1.93
C ASP A 59 12.44 -7.57 -2.14
N ASP A 60 11.77 -6.43 -1.91
CA ASP A 60 12.39 -5.11 -2.00
C ASP A 60 13.14 -4.78 -0.68
N GLN A 61 14.36 -5.34 -0.54
CA GLN A 61 15.49 -5.01 0.37
C GLN A 61 16.30 -6.31 0.65
N PHE A 62 17.62 -6.48 0.44
CA PHE A 62 18.81 -5.64 0.19
C PHE A 62 19.84 -6.45 -0.61
#